data_AF-A0A946VAJ0-F1
#
_entry.id   AF-A0A946VAJ0-F1
#
_cell.length_a   1.000
_cell.length_b   1.000
_cell.length_c   1.000
_cell.angle_alpha   90.00
_cell.angle_beta   90.00
_cell.angle_gamma   90.00
#
_symmetry.space_group_name_H-M   'P 1'
#
loop_
_entity.id
_entity.type
_entity.pdbx_description
1 polymer ?
#
loop_
_entity_poly.entity_id
_entity_poly.type
_entity_poly.pdbx_seq_one_letter_code
_entity_poly.pdbx_strand_id
1 'polypeptide(L)'
;MKKTRRRYPFLKTILYAWVAFQITACGGGSGGSGVAAGDAGGGVAVATLADDIQIAGSVGDGPVTGATVEVWNARGEMIGSMKSDNTASFQSSLRVKRKNYPLLFKVRGGTDLVSGRAPDFQMLSVLQDRKTKQTNINPFTTLIVKIAQSLPGGLSRDNISAATDLVMQTSAYGLDVAVVSDPISAPLTDDNVANLMKASEAMGEMVGRTRDRMRAAGLRVSGNSVMDALAADLQDGRLDGRGAAGTNSRLTAVAKVVSGQVMVEALSNNLKVDGVVATDVIDAAIRITRPGVESNALTRSVSITDNALKQTLAAIAAASVVDQGAEVVGLAAVVTGIRSGASSTDVATILPAESSRAFDNSLQLVTTASQGQIDRVNTAENVVTDAPAPEEPAPQEPAPEEPAPQEPAPEEPAPEEPATQDPAPLPTSSGSFTLQWTAPVARADGSPLSLADIDRYWIYYGTSAGNYTNKISVTNGSAQTATVSNVPTGSWYVAMSTVDTGGLESSRSAAVVKVSQ
;
A
#
# COMPACT_ATOMS: atom_id res chain seq x y z
N MET A 1 -36.91 36.64 53.27
CA MET A 1 -38.21 37.34 53.55
C MET A 1 -38.24 38.70 52.83
N LYS A 2 -39.40 39.38 52.82
CA LYS A 2 -39.71 40.79 52.43
C LYS A 2 -38.51 41.70 52.02
N LYS A 3 -38.49 42.30 50.81
CA LYS A 3 -38.95 43.69 50.43
C LYS A 3 -38.23 44.81 51.22
N THR A 4 -37.75 45.94 50.67
CA THR A 4 -38.31 46.89 49.65
C THR A 4 -37.21 47.65 48.86
N ARG A 5 -37.30 48.19 47.62
CA ARG A 5 -38.34 48.87 46.77
C ARG A 5 -38.21 50.43 46.73
N ARG A 6 -37.76 51.02 45.60
CA ARG A 6 -38.06 52.38 45.03
C ARG A 6 -37.16 52.63 43.77
N ARG A 7 -37.53 53.39 42.72
CA ARG A 7 -38.84 53.65 42.08
C ARG A 7 -38.62 54.19 40.63
N TYR A 8 -39.56 53.86 39.74
CA TYR A 8 -39.79 54.35 38.35
C TYR A 8 -39.99 55.89 38.25
N PRO A 9 -40.05 56.58 37.05
CA PRO A 9 -40.84 56.11 35.88
C PRO A 9 -40.64 56.64 34.42
N PHE A 10 -41.44 56.03 33.51
CA PHE A 10 -41.96 56.49 32.18
C PHE A 10 -40.94 56.69 31.03
N LEU A 11 -41.23 56.45 29.74
CA LEU A 11 -42.40 55.99 28.91
C LEU A 11 -41.82 55.29 27.62
N LYS A 12 -42.45 54.62 26.63
CA LYS A 12 -43.81 54.18 26.16
C LYS A 12 -43.57 52.87 25.32
N THR A 13 -44.37 51.80 25.25
CA THR A 13 -45.68 51.54 24.57
C THR A 13 -45.74 52.00 23.10
N ILE A 14 -46.18 51.24 22.06
CA ILE A 14 -47.10 50.09 21.82
C ILE A 14 -46.54 49.27 20.62
N LEU A 15 -46.24 47.95 20.64
CA LEU A 15 -47.05 46.71 20.54
C LEU A 15 -48.04 46.58 19.34
N TYR A 16 -47.82 45.64 18.40
CA TYR A 16 -48.83 44.65 17.93
C TYR A 16 -48.22 43.68 16.88
N ALA A 17 -48.89 42.55 16.65
CA ALA A 17 -48.55 41.53 15.65
C ALA A 17 -49.84 40.97 15.01
N TRP A 18 -49.75 40.41 13.80
CA TRP A 18 -50.55 39.33 13.16
C TRP A 18 -49.98 39.14 11.72
N VAL A 19 -49.55 37.95 11.26
CA VAL A 19 -50.29 36.77 10.75
C VAL A 19 -50.69 36.85 9.25
N ALA A 20 -49.86 36.18 8.44
CA ALA A 20 -50.18 35.32 7.27
C ALA A 20 -50.76 35.84 5.92
N PHE A 21 -50.44 35.00 4.91
CA PHE A 21 -51.10 34.72 3.60
C PHE A 21 -50.52 35.21 2.26
N GLN A 22 -50.63 34.26 1.31
CA GLN A 22 -49.95 34.01 0.03
C GLN A 22 -50.23 34.95 -1.17
N ILE A 23 -49.26 34.97 -2.12
CA ILE A 23 -49.40 35.00 -3.60
C ILE A 23 -50.08 36.21 -4.30
N THR A 24 -49.39 36.78 -5.31
CA THR A 24 -49.81 36.87 -6.74
C THR A 24 -48.63 37.40 -7.60
N ALA A 25 -48.57 37.06 -8.89
CA ALA A 25 -47.51 37.45 -9.83
C ALA A 25 -48.05 38.32 -10.99
N CYS A 26 -47.19 39.13 -11.65
CA CYS A 26 -47.50 39.72 -12.95
C CYS A 26 -46.24 40.23 -13.71
N GLY A 27 -46.20 40.00 -15.04
CA GLY A 27 -45.42 40.78 -16.03
C GLY A 27 -43.92 40.43 -16.22
N GLY A 28 -43.37 40.30 -17.42
CA GLY A 28 -43.97 40.15 -18.76
C GLY A 28 -43.47 41.14 -19.83
N GLY A 29 -42.80 40.64 -20.88
CA GLY A 29 -42.71 41.32 -22.19
C GLY A 29 -41.32 41.76 -22.69
N SER A 30 -40.92 41.16 -23.82
CA SER A 30 -40.38 41.82 -25.03
C SER A 30 -39.22 42.84 -24.96
N GLY A 31 -38.02 42.35 -25.28
CA GLY A 31 -37.08 42.82 -26.35
C GLY A 31 -36.98 44.29 -26.81
N GLY A 32 -35.73 44.73 -27.05
CA GLY A 32 -35.37 45.95 -27.78
C GLY A 32 -33.85 46.20 -27.82
N SER A 33 -33.33 46.65 -28.97
CA SER A 33 -31.89 46.89 -29.22
C SER A 33 -31.31 48.03 -28.37
N GLY A 34 -30.01 47.97 -28.05
CA GLY A 34 -29.33 48.91 -27.15
C GLY A 34 -28.58 50.09 -27.80
N VAL A 35 -27.96 50.90 -26.95
CA VAL A 35 -27.05 52.03 -27.28
C VAL A 35 -25.86 51.98 -26.30
N ALA A 36 -24.72 52.57 -26.66
CA ALA A 36 -23.46 52.49 -25.91
C ALA A 36 -23.06 53.79 -25.17
N ALA A 37 -22.06 53.65 -24.29
CA ALA A 37 -21.27 54.67 -23.60
C ALA A 37 -21.94 55.50 -22.47
N GLY A 38 -21.19 55.68 -21.38
CA GLY A 38 -21.58 56.42 -20.17
C GLY A 38 -20.76 55.98 -18.96
N ASP A 39 -19.57 56.58 -18.78
CA ASP A 39 -18.66 56.27 -17.67
C ASP A 39 -19.08 56.98 -16.36
N ALA A 40 -19.01 56.24 -15.24
CA ALA A 40 -19.10 56.76 -13.89
C ALA A 40 -18.55 55.73 -12.89
N GLY A 41 -17.47 56.07 -12.18
CA GLY A 41 -16.82 55.18 -11.23
C GLY A 41 -17.67 54.84 -10.01
N GLY A 42 -18.07 53.57 -9.89
CA GLY A 42 -18.61 52.98 -8.67
C GLY A 42 -17.64 51.94 -8.12
N GLY A 43 -17.09 52.15 -6.92
CA GLY A 43 -16.17 51.20 -6.31
C GLY A 43 -16.83 49.84 -6.11
N VAL A 44 -16.38 48.82 -6.86
CA VAL A 44 -16.92 47.46 -6.78
C VAL A 44 -16.60 46.89 -5.41
N ALA A 45 -17.56 47.00 -4.49
CA ALA A 45 -17.64 46.11 -3.34
C ALA A 45 -17.57 44.69 -3.90
N VAL A 46 -16.47 43.97 -3.59
CA VAL A 46 -16.19 42.66 -4.19
C VAL A 46 -17.26 41.69 -3.70
N ALA A 47 -18.33 41.58 -4.49
CA ALA A 47 -19.39 40.63 -4.27
C ALA A 47 -18.74 39.27 -4.06
N THR A 48 -19.21 38.50 -3.08
CA THR A 48 -18.62 37.19 -2.76
C THR A 48 -18.95 36.22 -3.89
N LEU A 49 -18.19 36.30 -4.98
CA LEU A 49 -18.35 35.48 -6.16
C LEU A 49 -18.25 34.03 -5.72
N ALA A 50 -19.39 33.35 -5.86
CA ALA A 50 -19.47 31.92 -5.76
C ALA A 50 -19.20 31.41 -7.16
N ASP A 51 -18.01 30.84 -7.35
CA ASP A 51 -17.62 30.25 -8.61
C ASP A 51 -18.31 28.86 -8.67
N ASP A 52 -19.04 28.55 -9.75
CA ASP A 52 -19.59 27.20 -9.95
C ASP A 52 -18.45 26.30 -10.42
N ILE A 53 -18.00 25.40 -9.56
CA ILE A 53 -16.84 24.53 -9.84
C ILE A 53 -17.25 23.07 -9.98
N GLN A 54 -16.70 22.42 -10.99
CA GLN A 54 -16.69 20.98 -11.11
C GLN A 54 -15.59 20.42 -10.20
N ILE A 55 -15.98 19.55 -9.27
CA ILE A 55 -15.08 18.78 -8.40
C ILE A 55 -15.23 17.31 -8.78
N ALA A 56 -14.10 16.63 -8.97
CA ALA A 56 -14.01 15.19 -9.17
C ALA A 56 -13.12 14.55 -8.10
N GLY A 57 -13.18 13.24 -7.97
CA GLY A 57 -12.38 12.49 -7.00
C GLY A 57 -12.73 11.02 -6.93
N SER A 58 -12.13 10.33 -5.98
CA SER A 58 -12.31 8.91 -5.69
C SER A 58 -12.37 8.68 -4.17
N VAL A 59 -12.94 7.56 -3.74
CA VAL A 59 -12.89 7.09 -2.34
C VAL A 59 -12.22 5.73 -2.30
N GLY A 60 -11.11 5.60 -1.56
CA GLY A 60 -10.24 4.42 -1.58
C GLY A 60 -9.56 4.12 -0.24
N ASP A 61 -10.15 3.21 0.54
CA ASP A 61 -9.53 2.37 1.57
C ASP A 61 -9.94 0.94 1.18
N GLY A 62 -9.42 0.53 0.01
CA GLY A 62 -10.19 -0.23 -0.97
C GLY A 62 -11.32 0.62 -1.62
N PRO A 63 -11.70 0.43 -2.91
CA PRO A 63 -12.62 1.34 -3.60
C PRO A 63 -14.03 1.39 -2.98
N VAL A 64 -14.45 2.55 -2.44
CA VAL A 64 -15.72 2.67 -1.71
C VAL A 64 -16.84 3.17 -2.61
N THR A 65 -17.72 2.27 -3.02
CA THR A 65 -18.87 2.53 -3.91
C THR A 65 -20.13 2.98 -3.13
N GLY A 66 -20.99 3.78 -3.77
CA GLY A 66 -22.30 4.20 -3.23
C GLY A 66 -22.26 5.09 -1.97
N ALA A 67 -21.07 5.46 -1.51
CA ALA A 67 -20.84 6.25 -0.30
C ALA A 67 -21.35 7.68 -0.46
N THR A 68 -21.74 8.33 0.63
CA THR A 68 -22.12 9.75 0.59
C THR A 68 -20.91 10.60 0.96
N VAL A 69 -20.51 11.50 0.07
CA VAL A 69 -19.39 12.44 0.27
C VAL A 69 -19.99 13.80 0.63
N GLU A 70 -19.88 14.19 1.89
CA GLU A 70 -20.28 15.52 2.37
C GLU A 70 -19.14 16.53 2.19
N VAL A 71 -19.45 17.71 1.67
CA VAL A 71 -18.49 18.80 1.48
C VAL A 71 -18.79 19.91 2.48
N TRP A 72 -17.82 20.21 3.34
CA TRP A 72 -17.90 21.19 4.42
C TRP A 72 -16.89 22.32 4.18
N ASN A 73 -17.15 23.51 4.71
CA ASN A 73 -16.14 24.58 4.76
C ASN A 73 -15.39 24.60 6.11
N ALA A 74 -14.27 25.34 6.16
CA ALA A 74 -13.47 25.53 7.38
C ALA A 74 -14.23 26.17 8.58
N ARG A 75 -15.47 26.63 8.40
CA ARG A 75 -16.35 27.16 9.47
C ARG A 75 -17.41 26.16 9.94
N GLY A 76 -17.35 24.91 9.46
CA GLY A 76 -18.29 23.86 9.85
C GLY A 76 -19.67 23.94 9.18
N GLU A 77 -19.82 24.73 8.11
CA GLU A 77 -21.05 24.76 7.31
C GLU A 77 -20.95 23.71 6.19
N MET A 78 -21.99 22.88 6.02
CA MET A 78 -22.07 21.98 4.86
C MET A 78 -22.43 22.79 3.60
N ILE A 79 -21.63 22.62 2.55
CA ILE A 79 -21.75 23.30 1.25
C ILE A 79 -22.58 22.47 0.26
N GLY A 80 -22.52 21.15 0.39
CA GLY A 80 -23.27 20.21 -0.43
C GLY A 80 -22.84 18.76 -0.17
N SER A 81 -23.35 17.84 -0.96
CA SER A 81 -22.99 16.43 -0.91
C SER A 81 -23.16 15.77 -2.28
N MET A 82 -22.28 14.83 -2.60
CA MET A 82 -22.42 13.93 -3.74
C MET A 82 -22.37 12.46 -3.27
N LYS A 83 -22.44 11.52 -4.21
CA LYS A 83 -22.15 10.10 -3.94
C LYS A 83 -20.97 9.62 -4.75
N SER A 84 -20.29 8.59 -4.27
CA SER A 84 -19.46 7.75 -5.13
C SER A 84 -20.33 6.80 -5.95
N ASP A 85 -19.91 6.54 -7.19
CA ASP A 85 -20.54 5.64 -8.14
C ASP A 85 -20.05 4.19 -7.98
N ASN A 86 -20.25 3.36 -9.00
CA ASN A 86 -19.80 1.97 -9.05
C ASN A 86 -18.31 1.79 -9.39
N THR A 87 -17.60 2.85 -9.79
CA THR A 87 -16.13 2.88 -9.95
C THR A 87 -15.47 3.64 -8.80
N ALA A 88 -16.17 3.74 -7.66
CA ALA A 88 -15.80 4.50 -6.45
C ALA A 88 -15.43 5.98 -6.70
N SER A 89 -15.78 6.49 -7.88
CA SER A 89 -15.49 7.84 -8.33
C SER A 89 -16.65 8.77 -7.96
N PHE A 90 -16.38 10.07 -7.83
CA PHE A 90 -17.44 11.06 -7.65
C PHE A 90 -17.15 12.30 -8.49
N GLN A 91 -18.21 12.91 -9.03
CA GLN A 91 -18.13 14.20 -9.71
C GLN A 91 -19.38 15.04 -9.45
N SER A 92 -19.23 16.35 -9.24
CA SER A 92 -20.36 17.28 -9.15
C SER A 92 -19.99 18.74 -9.40
N SER A 93 -20.98 19.53 -9.81
CA SER A 93 -20.92 21.00 -9.72
C SER A 93 -21.28 21.45 -8.30
N LEU A 94 -20.40 22.22 -7.64
CA LEU A 94 -20.71 22.93 -6.40
C LEU A 94 -20.46 24.43 -6.54
N ARG A 95 -21.38 25.24 -5.98
CA ARG A 95 -21.33 26.72 -6.03
C ARG A 95 -20.56 27.28 -4.84
N VAL A 96 -19.25 27.49 -4.99
CA VAL A 96 -18.35 27.75 -3.84
C VAL A 96 -17.87 29.19 -3.81
N LYS A 97 -18.13 29.88 -2.68
CA LYS A 97 -17.56 31.22 -2.39
C LYS A 97 -16.09 31.08 -2.01
N ARG A 98 -15.22 31.96 -2.53
CA ARG A 98 -13.76 31.94 -2.24
C ARG A 98 -13.42 31.92 -0.74
N LYS A 99 -14.25 32.53 0.11
CA LYS A 99 -14.09 32.52 1.58
C LYS A 99 -14.49 31.22 2.31
N ASN A 100 -14.84 30.18 1.56
CA ASN A 100 -15.19 28.86 2.12
C ASN A 100 -14.03 27.86 2.01
N TYR A 101 -12.95 28.20 1.32
CA TYR A 101 -11.75 27.35 1.24
C TYR A 101 -10.92 27.41 2.53
N PRO A 102 -10.20 26.33 2.88
CA PRO A 102 -10.24 25.02 2.21
C PRO A 102 -11.56 24.27 2.47
N LEU A 103 -11.93 23.38 1.54
CA LEU A 103 -13.12 22.53 1.65
C LEU A 103 -12.73 21.16 2.22
N LEU A 104 -13.44 20.72 3.25
CA LEU A 104 -13.25 19.44 3.92
C LEU A 104 -14.27 18.41 3.41
N PHE A 105 -13.78 17.29 2.90
CA PHE A 105 -14.60 16.18 2.39
C PHE A 105 -14.71 15.11 3.47
N LYS A 106 -15.92 14.58 3.69
CA LYS A 106 -16.19 13.53 4.69
C LYS A 106 -17.06 12.43 4.07
N VAL A 107 -16.66 11.18 4.26
CA VAL A 107 -17.43 10.03 3.76
C VAL A 107 -18.41 9.52 4.83
N ARG A 108 -19.59 9.06 4.39
CA ARG A 108 -20.54 8.27 5.18
C ARG A 108 -21.06 7.07 4.41
N GLY A 109 -20.99 5.90 5.04
CA GLY A 109 -21.47 4.64 4.49
C GLY A 109 -20.77 4.28 3.17
N GLY A 110 -21.52 3.63 2.29
CA GLY A 110 -20.97 2.99 1.09
C GLY A 110 -20.44 1.59 1.39
N THR A 111 -19.87 0.98 0.35
CA THR A 111 -19.31 -0.37 0.39
C THR A 111 -17.95 -0.34 -0.30
N ASP A 112 -16.90 -0.55 0.49
CA ASP A 112 -15.58 -0.92 -0.01
C ASP A 112 -15.66 -2.28 -0.74
N LEU A 113 -15.05 -2.35 -1.92
CA LEU A 113 -15.01 -3.54 -2.77
C LEU A 113 -13.99 -4.60 -2.32
N VAL A 114 -13.04 -4.29 -1.42
CA VAL A 114 -12.03 -5.25 -0.95
C VAL A 114 -12.55 -6.06 0.24
N SER A 115 -13.00 -5.39 1.31
CA SER A 115 -13.60 -6.01 2.50
C SER A 115 -15.09 -6.35 2.35
N GLY A 116 -15.79 -5.76 1.38
CA GLY A 116 -17.24 -5.86 1.23
C GLY A 116 -18.05 -5.14 2.32
N ARG A 117 -17.42 -4.24 3.10
CA ARG A 117 -18.03 -3.54 4.26
C ARG A 117 -18.04 -2.03 4.07
N ALA A 118 -18.58 -1.30 5.05
CA ALA A 118 -18.36 0.14 5.14
C ALA A 118 -16.96 0.43 5.75
N PRO A 119 -16.27 1.52 5.35
CA PRO A 119 -14.93 1.85 5.88
C PRO A 119 -14.87 1.94 7.41
N ASP A 120 -13.76 1.47 7.99
CA ASP A 120 -13.66 1.26 9.44
C ASP A 120 -13.53 2.55 10.27
N PHE A 121 -13.12 3.64 9.61
CA PHE A 121 -12.95 4.97 10.19
C PHE A 121 -13.50 6.05 9.26
N GLN A 122 -13.63 7.27 9.79
CA GLN A 122 -14.08 8.42 9.01
C GLN A 122 -13.00 8.81 8.01
N MET A 123 -13.23 8.45 6.76
CA MET A 123 -12.43 8.84 5.61
C MET A 123 -12.60 10.33 5.30
N LEU A 124 -11.49 11.05 5.16
CA LEU A 124 -11.41 12.51 4.97
C LEU A 124 -10.43 12.89 3.85
N SER A 125 -10.70 14.02 3.19
CA SER A 125 -9.73 14.72 2.34
C SER A 125 -10.04 16.22 2.27
N VAL A 126 -9.22 16.97 1.55
CA VAL A 126 -9.29 18.44 1.51
C VAL A 126 -9.01 19.01 0.12
N LEU A 127 -9.85 19.95 -0.33
CA LEU A 127 -9.60 20.75 -1.53
C LEU A 127 -9.10 22.13 -1.11
N GLN A 128 -7.81 22.40 -1.32
CA GLN A 128 -7.12 23.57 -0.76
C GLN A 128 -7.59 24.89 -1.38
N ASP A 129 -7.69 24.97 -2.71
CA ASP A 129 -8.16 26.16 -3.43
C ASP A 129 -8.99 25.81 -4.68
N ARG A 130 -9.51 26.84 -5.37
CA ARG A 130 -10.45 26.74 -6.51
C ARG A 130 -9.81 26.40 -7.87
N LYS A 131 -8.49 26.35 -7.98
CA LYS A 131 -7.75 25.89 -9.17
C LYS A 131 -7.72 24.35 -9.19
N THR A 132 -7.48 23.75 -8.04
CA THR A 132 -7.58 22.30 -7.85
C THR A 132 -9.04 21.89 -8.04
N LYS A 133 -9.26 20.85 -8.84
CA LYS A 133 -10.58 20.27 -9.12
C LYS A 133 -10.68 18.79 -8.75
N GLN A 134 -9.58 18.19 -8.33
CA GLN A 134 -9.48 16.79 -7.93
C GLN A 134 -9.16 16.69 -6.44
N THR A 135 -9.87 15.83 -5.73
CA THR A 135 -9.54 15.42 -4.36
C THR A 135 -9.89 13.95 -4.16
N ASN A 136 -8.89 13.10 -3.98
CA ASN A 136 -9.06 11.69 -3.64
C ASN A 136 -9.21 11.57 -2.11
N ILE A 137 -9.94 10.56 -1.65
CA ILE A 137 -10.22 10.33 -0.24
C ILE A 137 -9.72 8.93 0.15
N ASN A 138 -8.56 8.86 0.81
CA ASN A 138 -7.87 7.63 1.20
C ASN A 138 -7.35 7.71 2.67
N PRO A 139 -6.72 6.67 3.24
CA PRO A 139 -6.19 6.70 4.60
C PRO A 139 -5.11 7.76 4.81
N PHE A 140 -4.23 7.98 3.81
CA PHE A 140 -3.20 9.02 3.86
C PHE A 140 -3.83 10.41 3.96
N THR A 141 -4.78 10.76 3.07
CA THR A 141 -5.48 12.05 3.13
C THR A 141 -6.26 12.21 4.43
N THR A 142 -6.73 11.11 5.02
CA THR A 142 -7.41 11.12 6.31
C THR A 142 -6.46 11.48 7.45
N LEU A 143 -5.25 10.91 7.48
CA LEU A 143 -4.22 11.25 8.46
C LEU A 143 -3.69 12.68 8.26
N ILE A 144 -3.42 13.07 7.01
CA ILE A 144 -2.99 14.44 6.64
C ILE A 144 -4.01 15.47 7.13
N VAL A 145 -5.31 15.25 6.88
CA VAL A 145 -6.37 16.16 7.35
C VAL A 145 -6.44 16.22 8.88
N LYS A 146 -6.26 15.11 9.60
CA LYS A 146 -6.28 15.08 11.07
C LYS A 146 -5.07 15.82 11.66
N ILE A 147 -3.87 15.59 11.15
CA ILE A 147 -2.65 16.30 11.56
C ILE A 147 -2.85 17.81 11.30
N ALA A 148 -3.21 18.20 10.08
CA ALA A 148 -3.43 19.60 9.72
C ALA A 148 -4.54 20.28 10.55
N GLN A 149 -5.63 19.59 10.87
CA GLN A 149 -6.68 20.11 11.77
C GLN A 149 -6.18 20.35 13.20
N SER A 150 -5.21 19.57 13.66
CA SER A 150 -4.68 19.62 15.02
C SER A 150 -3.56 20.66 15.23
N LEU A 151 -2.87 21.05 14.15
CA LEU A 151 -1.84 22.10 14.16
C LEU A 151 -2.43 23.50 14.37
N PRO A 152 -1.67 24.47 14.93
CA PRO A 152 -2.09 25.86 15.07
C PRO A 152 -2.56 26.47 13.75
N GLY A 153 -3.77 27.04 13.73
CA GLY A 153 -4.43 27.54 12.51
C GLY A 153 -5.33 26.51 11.80
N GLY A 154 -5.30 25.24 12.20
CA GLY A 154 -6.14 24.18 11.64
C GLY A 154 -5.88 23.93 10.16
N LEU A 155 -6.93 23.69 9.37
CA LEU A 155 -6.82 23.54 7.91
C LEU A 155 -6.41 24.87 7.24
N SER A 156 -5.10 25.14 7.25
CA SER A 156 -4.41 26.14 6.45
C SER A 156 -3.66 25.44 5.30
N ARG A 157 -3.27 26.19 4.26
CA ARG A 157 -2.45 25.63 3.17
C ARG A 157 -1.14 25.03 3.68
N ASP A 158 -0.48 25.76 4.58
CA ASP A 158 0.85 25.43 5.06
C ASP A 158 0.82 24.20 5.99
N ASN A 159 -0.21 24.09 6.84
CA ASN A 159 -0.43 22.92 7.69
C ASN A 159 -0.80 21.68 6.87
N ILE A 160 -1.55 21.83 5.77
CA ILE A 160 -1.86 20.72 4.86
C ILE A 160 -0.58 20.27 4.13
N SER A 161 0.25 21.19 3.64
CA SER A 161 1.53 20.84 3.00
C SER A 161 2.44 20.08 3.96
N ALA A 162 2.70 20.64 5.14
CA ALA A 162 3.57 20.01 6.15
C ALA A 162 3.04 18.64 6.60
N ALA A 163 1.71 18.48 6.73
CA ALA A 163 1.10 17.19 7.04
C ALA A 163 1.22 16.19 5.88
N THR A 164 1.09 16.60 4.61
CA THR A 164 1.38 15.75 3.45
C THR A 164 2.85 15.31 3.46
N ASP A 165 3.78 16.25 3.54
CA ASP A 165 5.22 15.99 3.53
C ASP A 165 5.61 14.98 4.63
N LEU A 166 5.03 15.13 5.82
CA LEU A 166 5.26 14.25 6.97
C LEU A 166 4.67 12.84 6.79
N VAL A 167 3.43 12.72 6.32
CA VAL A 167 2.78 11.41 6.12
C VAL A 167 3.49 10.61 5.03
N MET A 168 3.89 11.26 3.94
CA MET A 168 4.65 10.62 2.85
C MET A 168 6.07 10.19 3.27
N GLN A 169 6.64 10.77 4.34
CA GLN A 169 7.95 10.39 4.89
C GLN A 169 7.87 9.31 5.99
N THR A 170 6.86 9.36 6.87
CA THR A 170 6.79 8.52 8.08
C THR A 170 5.82 7.34 7.97
N SER A 171 4.78 7.48 7.15
CA SER A 171 3.56 6.67 7.20
C SER A 171 3.10 6.29 5.79
N ALA A 172 4.04 5.97 4.90
CA ALA A 172 3.78 5.73 3.47
C ALA A 172 3.20 4.35 3.16
N TYR A 173 3.46 3.30 3.96
CA TYR A 173 2.92 1.95 3.78
C TYR A 173 3.16 1.33 2.38
N GLY A 174 4.28 1.69 1.73
CA GLY A 174 4.63 1.25 0.37
C GLY A 174 4.20 2.20 -0.75
N LEU A 175 3.54 3.32 -0.43
CA LEU A 175 3.23 4.40 -1.36
C LEU A 175 4.54 4.99 -1.92
N ASP A 176 4.66 5.05 -3.24
CA ASP A 176 5.83 5.60 -3.92
C ASP A 176 5.59 7.07 -4.29
N VAL A 177 6.33 7.98 -3.64
CA VAL A 177 6.31 9.43 -3.89
C VAL A 177 6.68 9.81 -5.34
N ALA A 178 7.40 8.97 -6.08
CA ALA A 178 7.73 9.20 -7.48
C ALA A 178 6.53 8.92 -8.43
N VAL A 179 5.59 8.09 -7.98
CA VAL A 179 4.42 7.61 -8.75
C VAL A 179 3.12 8.29 -8.27
N VAL A 180 3.05 8.62 -6.97
CA VAL A 180 1.96 9.35 -6.32
C VAL A 180 2.54 10.52 -5.54
N SER A 181 2.76 11.65 -6.23
CA SER A 181 3.41 12.84 -5.65
C SER A 181 2.55 13.63 -4.65
N ASP A 182 1.22 13.47 -4.69
CA ASP A 182 0.28 13.99 -3.69
C ASP A 182 -0.95 13.08 -3.59
N PRO A 183 -1.17 12.35 -2.48
CA PRO A 183 -2.34 11.48 -2.34
C PRO A 183 -3.66 12.25 -2.27
N ILE A 184 -3.64 13.58 -2.05
CA ILE A 184 -4.83 14.44 -2.09
C ILE A 184 -5.27 14.69 -3.54
N SER A 185 -4.40 15.20 -4.42
CA SER A 185 -4.83 15.76 -5.72
C SER A 185 -4.25 15.09 -6.97
N ALA A 186 -3.34 14.11 -6.84
CA ALA A 186 -2.82 13.37 -7.99
C ALA A 186 -3.95 12.64 -8.77
N PRO A 187 -4.00 12.72 -10.11
CA PRO A 187 -4.92 11.92 -10.90
C PRO A 187 -4.65 10.42 -10.75
N LEU A 188 -5.72 9.61 -10.65
CA LEU A 188 -5.61 8.16 -10.74
C LEU A 188 -5.41 7.72 -12.20
N THR A 189 -4.24 7.15 -12.48
CA THR A 189 -3.86 6.55 -13.78
C THR A 189 -3.59 5.06 -13.60
N ASP A 190 -3.45 4.33 -14.70
CA ASP A 190 -3.08 2.90 -14.63
C ASP A 190 -1.68 2.73 -14.02
N ASP A 191 -0.78 3.68 -14.23
CA ASP A 191 0.59 3.66 -13.68
C ASP A 191 0.63 3.75 -12.15
N ASN A 192 -0.35 4.41 -11.52
CA ASN A 192 -0.31 4.73 -10.09
C ASN A 192 -1.41 4.10 -9.22
N VAL A 193 -2.53 3.65 -9.82
CA VAL A 193 -3.66 3.07 -9.10
C VAL A 193 -3.26 1.87 -8.23
N ALA A 194 -2.43 0.96 -8.76
CA ALA A 194 -2.02 -0.23 -8.04
C ALA A 194 -1.14 0.08 -6.83
N ASN A 195 -0.25 1.08 -6.93
CA ASN A 195 0.59 1.50 -5.81
C ASN A 195 -0.23 2.23 -4.74
N LEU A 196 -1.06 3.23 -5.13
CA LEU A 196 -1.90 3.95 -4.16
C LEU A 196 -2.88 3.02 -3.44
N MET A 197 -3.52 2.11 -4.16
CA MET A 197 -4.55 1.26 -3.57
C MET A 197 -3.96 0.19 -2.66
N LYS A 198 -2.85 -0.45 -3.05
CA LYS A 198 -2.10 -1.40 -2.21
C LYS A 198 -1.58 -0.75 -0.93
N ALA A 199 -1.05 0.47 -1.02
CA ALA A 199 -0.55 1.20 0.14
C ALA A 199 -1.69 1.72 1.04
N SER A 200 -2.83 2.11 0.44
CA SER A 200 -4.04 2.50 1.20
C SER A 200 -4.56 1.31 2.00
N GLU A 201 -4.74 0.16 1.35
CA GLU A 201 -5.19 -1.09 2.00
C GLU A 201 -4.28 -1.48 3.17
N ALA A 202 -2.95 -1.39 2.98
CA ALA A 202 -1.98 -1.65 4.04
C ALA A 202 -2.15 -0.68 5.23
N MET A 203 -2.36 0.61 4.96
CA MET A 203 -2.62 1.59 6.02
C MET A 203 -3.97 1.34 6.73
N GLY A 204 -5.03 0.96 5.99
CA GLY A 204 -6.33 0.57 6.53
C GLY A 204 -6.26 -0.66 7.43
N GLU A 205 -5.61 -1.73 6.97
CA GLU A 205 -5.36 -2.95 7.74
C GLU A 205 -4.50 -2.66 8.99
N MET A 206 -3.52 -1.77 8.92
CA MET A 206 -2.77 -1.34 10.11
C MET A 206 -3.70 -0.69 11.14
N VAL A 207 -4.62 0.19 10.72
CA VAL A 207 -5.60 0.82 11.61
C VAL A 207 -6.55 -0.23 12.21
N GLY A 208 -7.12 -1.10 11.38
CA GLY A 208 -8.07 -2.15 11.77
C GLY A 208 -7.47 -3.15 12.75
N ARG A 209 -6.31 -3.74 12.41
CA ARG A 209 -5.58 -4.67 13.28
C ARG A 209 -5.14 -4.01 14.59
N THR A 210 -4.61 -2.78 14.56
CA THR A 210 -4.23 -2.04 15.79
C THR A 210 -5.42 -1.90 16.74
N ARG A 211 -6.55 -1.45 16.20
CA ARG A 211 -7.82 -1.32 16.92
C ARG A 211 -8.25 -2.65 17.55
N ASP A 212 -8.17 -3.76 16.82
CA ASP A 212 -8.66 -5.04 17.32
C ASP A 212 -7.70 -5.74 18.29
N ARG A 213 -6.38 -5.60 18.13
CA ARG A 213 -5.40 -6.00 19.16
C ARG A 213 -5.64 -5.20 20.47
N MET A 214 -5.95 -3.91 20.38
CA MET A 214 -6.32 -3.08 21.55
C MET A 214 -7.67 -3.48 22.17
N ARG A 215 -8.66 -3.87 21.36
CA ARG A 215 -9.95 -4.40 21.87
C ARG A 215 -9.81 -5.77 22.53
N ALA A 216 -8.95 -6.64 22.00
CA ALA A 216 -8.62 -7.93 22.64
C ALA A 216 -7.98 -7.72 24.03
N ALA A 217 -7.19 -6.65 24.19
CA ALA A 217 -6.68 -6.19 25.49
C ALA A 217 -7.73 -5.47 26.37
N GLY A 218 -9.01 -5.51 26.00
CA GLY A 218 -10.13 -4.94 26.78
C GLY A 218 -10.37 -3.43 26.59
N LEU A 219 -9.62 -2.75 25.72
CA LEU A 219 -9.70 -1.30 25.54
C LEU A 219 -10.76 -0.91 24.50
N ARG A 220 -11.55 0.13 24.80
CA ARG A 220 -12.61 0.64 23.92
C ARG A 220 -12.05 1.56 22.83
N VAL A 221 -11.38 0.95 21.85
CA VAL A 221 -10.77 1.63 20.69
C VAL A 221 -11.66 1.49 19.43
N SER A 222 -11.59 2.48 18.54
CA SER A 222 -12.18 2.47 17.19
C SER A 222 -11.12 2.88 16.16
N GLY A 223 -11.34 2.61 14.86
CA GLY A 223 -10.40 3.05 13.82
C GLY A 223 -10.20 4.57 13.82
N ASN A 224 -11.27 5.34 14.09
CA ASN A 224 -11.17 6.78 14.32
C ASN A 224 -10.18 7.11 15.45
N SER A 225 -10.32 6.44 16.60
CA SER A 225 -9.46 6.66 17.78
C SER A 225 -8.00 6.27 17.53
N VAL A 226 -7.73 5.32 16.63
CA VAL A 226 -6.38 5.01 16.17
C VAL A 226 -5.86 6.17 15.32
N MET A 227 -6.60 6.58 14.29
CA MET A 227 -6.21 7.69 13.41
C MET A 227 -6.06 9.03 14.15
N ASP A 228 -6.88 9.30 15.17
CA ASP A 228 -6.76 10.48 16.04
C ASP A 228 -5.51 10.42 16.92
N ALA A 229 -5.16 9.25 17.46
CA ALA A 229 -3.97 9.08 18.28
C ALA A 229 -2.68 9.18 17.45
N LEU A 230 -2.65 8.54 16.27
CA LEU A 230 -1.51 8.62 15.33
C LEU A 230 -1.30 10.07 14.84
N ALA A 231 -2.38 10.81 14.57
CA ALA A 231 -2.31 12.22 14.18
C ALA A 231 -1.84 13.16 15.31
N ALA A 232 -2.09 12.81 16.57
CA ALA A 232 -1.59 13.56 17.73
C ALA A 232 -0.12 13.24 18.04
N ASP A 233 0.32 11.99 17.82
CA ASP A 233 1.71 11.53 17.90
C ASP A 233 2.57 12.33 16.90
N LEU A 234 2.20 12.27 15.62
CA LEU A 234 2.92 12.86 14.49
C LEU A 234 3.06 14.41 14.54
N GLN A 235 2.49 15.13 15.50
CA GLN A 235 2.64 16.58 15.59
C GLN A 235 4.09 17.05 15.84
N ASP A 236 4.96 16.23 16.42
CA ASP A 236 6.39 16.55 16.56
C ASP A 236 7.28 16.04 15.41
N GLY A 237 6.65 15.36 14.43
CA GLY A 237 7.32 14.75 13.29
C GLY A 237 7.75 13.29 13.50
N ARG A 238 7.48 12.67 14.66
CA ARG A 238 7.81 11.27 14.95
C ARG A 238 6.56 10.44 15.28
N LEU A 239 6.74 9.12 15.28
CA LEU A 239 5.74 8.15 15.71
C LEU A 239 6.30 7.38 16.92
N ASP A 240 6.60 8.11 18.00
CA ASP A 240 7.32 7.61 19.18
C ASP A 240 6.48 7.63 20.49
N GLY A 241 5.15 7.72 20.37
CA GLY A 241 4.25 7.70 21.53
C GLY A 241 4.32 8.96 22.38
N ARG A 242 4.91 10.03 21.84
CA ARG A 242 4.96 11.40 22.38
C ARG A 242 4.42 12.34 21.31
N GLY A 243 3.96 13.51 21.74
CA GLY A 243 3.27 14.45 20.86
C GLY A 243 2.22 15.22 21.63
N ALA A 244 1.10 15.50 20.97
CA ALA A 244 0.06 16.38 21.48
C ALA A 244 -0.99 15.68 22.37
N ALA A 245 -1.92 16.47 22.90
CA ALA A 245 -3.07 15.97 23.63
C ALA A 245 -3.95 15.09 22.71
N GLY A 246 -3.89 13.77 22.92
CA GLY A 246 -4.52 12.75 22.07
C GLY A 246 -3.63 11.54 21.84
N THR A 247 -2.30 11.74 21.91
CA THR A 247 -1.28 10.68 21.85
C THR A 247 -1.54 9.58 22.88
N ASN A 248 -1.32 8.33 22.48
CA ASN A 248 -1.41 7.16 23.35
C ASN A 248 -0.23 6.23 23.06
N SER A 249 0.81 6.28 23.89
CA SER A 249 2.06 5.54 23.68
C SER A 249 1.87 4.04 23.51
N ARG A 250 0.89 3.41 24.18
CA ARG A 250 0.58 1.98 24.00
C ARG A 250 -0.09 1.70 22.66
N LEU A 251 -0.96 2.60 22.21
CA LEU A 251 -1.56 2.51 20.88
C LEU A 251 -0.50 2.63 19.79
N THR A 252 0.43 3.59 19.91
CA THR A 252 1.59 3.71 19.02
C THR A 252 2.43 2.44 19.01
N ALA A 253 2.75 1.87 20.17
CA ALA A 253 3.58 0.66 20.25
C ALA A 253 2.91 -0.55 19.58
N VAL A 254 1.61 -0.74 19.81
CA VAL A 254 0.83 -1.77 19.10
C VAL A 254 0.82 -1.47 17.59
N ALA A 255 0.60 -0.22 17.18
CA ALA A 255 0.60 0.18 15.77
C ALA A 255 1.92 -0.14 15.09
N LYS A 256 3.08 0.24 15.66
CA LYS A 256 4.40 -0.05 15.08
C LYS A 256 4.65 -1.55 14.87
N VAL A 257 4.25 -2.41 15.80
CA VAL A 257 4.39 -3.86 15.65
C VAL A 257 3.40 -4.41 14.61
N VAL A 258 2.17 -3.87 14.55
CA VAL A 258 1.18 -4.20 13.50
C VAL A 258 1.67 -3.76 12.11
N SER A 259 2.30 -2.60 11.97
CA SER A 259 2.93 -2.15 10.73
C SER A 259 3.94 -3.16 10.21
N GLY A 260 4.67 -3.87 11.09
CA GLY A 260 5.61 -4.92 10.69
C GLY A 260 4.90 -6.11 10.05
N GLN A 261 3.83 -6.60 10.71
CA GLN A 261 3.00 -7.70 10.19
C GLN A 261 2.41 -7.34 8.83
N VAL A 262 1.78 -6.16 8.72
CA VAL A 262 1.15 -5.66 7.50
C VAL A 262 2.16 -5.43 6.37
N MET A 263 3.30 -4.80 6.66
CA MET A 263 4.28 -4.46 5.63
C MET A 263 4.92 -5.70 5.02
N VAL A 264 5.23 -6.74 5.80
CA VAL A 264 5.80 -8.01 5.28
C VAL A 264 4.82 -8.73 4.35
N GLU A 265 3.51 -8.64 4.61
CA GLU A 265 2.48 -9.14 3.69
C GLU A 265 2.38 -8.26 2.42
N ALA A 266 2.44 -6.94 2.56
CA ALA A 266 2.40 -6.01 1.43
C ALA A 266 3.64 -6.13 0.51
N LEU A 267 4.84 -6.26 1.07
CA LEU A 267 6.10 -6.46 0.35
C LEU A 267 6.05 -7.72 -0.54
N SER A 268 5.51 -8.82 -0.02
CA SER A 268 5.37 -10.10 -0.73
C SER A 268 4.12 -10.20 -1.62
N ASN A 269 3.30 -9.14 -1.69
CA ASN A 269 2.00 -9.12 -2.36
C ASN A 269 1.02 -10.21 -1.87
N ASN A 270 1.03 -10.45 -0.56
CA ASN A 270 0.15 -11.37 0.16
C ASN A 270 -0.64 -10.65 1.28
N LEU A 271 -0.91 -9.34 1.14
CA LEU A 271 -1.64 -8.55 2.15
C LEU A 271 -2.97 -9.23 2.50
N LYS A 272 -3.18 -9.51 3.79
CA LYS A 272 -4.38 -10.17 4.28
C LYS A 272 -5.42 -9.15 4.74
N VAL A 273 -6.69 -9.40 4.46
CA VAL A 273 -7.86 -8.67 4.96
C VAL A 273 -8.78 -9.70 5.61
N ASP A 274 -9.23 -9.45 6.85
CA ASP A 274 -9.84 -10.48 7.72
C ASP A 274 -9.02 -11.79 7.86
N GLY A 275 -7.72 -11.76 7.55
CA GLY A 275 -6.84 -12.95 7.53
C GLY A 275 -6.78 -13.73 6.20
N VAL A 276 -7.55 -13.34 5.18
CA VAL A 276 -7.50 -13.92 3.82
C VAL A 276 -6.64 -13.03 2.91
N VAL A 277 -5.77 -13.61 2.08
CA VAL A 277 -4.95 -12.85 1.11
C VAL A 277 -5.87 -12.12 0.13
N ALA A 278 -5.83 -10.79 0.16
CA ALA A 278 -6.76 -9.92 -0.56
C ALA A 278 -6.30 -9.58 -1.99
N THR A 279 -5.07 -9.93 -2.37
CA THR A 279 -4.42 -9.57 -3.64
C THR A 279 -5.32 -9.67 -4.89
N ASP A 280 -6.00 -10.80 -5.09
CA ASP A 280 -6.84 -10.99 -6.28
C ASP A 280 -8.14 -10.15 -6.22
N VAL A 281 -8.62 -9.80 -5.02
CA VAL A 281 -9.77 -8.92 -4.77
C VAL A 281 -9.38 -7.45 -4.98
N ILE A 282 -8.18 -7.06 -4.51
CA ILE A 282 -7.58 -5.74 -4.77
C ILE A 282 -7.42 -5.57 -6.29
N ASP A 283 -6.80 -6.52 -6.99
CA ASP A 283 -6.65 -6.48 -8.46
C ASP A 283 -8.01 -6.43 -9.19
N ALA A 284 -9.03 -7.17 -8.72
CA ALA A 284 -10.39 -7.09 -9.26
C ALA A 284 -11.03 -5.70 -9.04
N ALA A 285 -10.82 -5.09 -7.87
CA ALA A 285 -11.30 -3.75 -7.56
C ALA A 285 -10.55 -2.65 -8.35
N ILE A 286 -9.26 -2.84 -8.68
CA ILE A 286 -8.56 -1.98 -9.65
C ILE A 286 -9.28 -2.09 -11.01
N ARG A 287 -9.57 -3.29 -11.51
CA ARG A 287 -10.28 -3.48 -12.79
C ARG A 287 -11.69 -2.89 -12.82
N ILE A 288 -12.35 -2.73 -11.67
CA ILE A 288 -13.64 -2.03 -11.54
C ILE A 288 -13.46 -0.50 -11.61
N THR A 289 -12.45 0.06 -10.92
CA THR A 289 -12.18 1.51 -10.96
C THR A 289 -11.51 1.97 -12.27
N ARG A 290 -10.78 1.07 -12.94
CA ARG A 290 -10.05 1.27 -14.20
C ARG A 290 -10.41 0.16 -15.22
N PRO A 291 -11.60 0.23 -15.86
CA PRO A 291 -11.97 -0.72 -16.90
C PRO A 291 -10.98 -0.66 -18.07
N GLY A 292 -10.31 -1.78 -18.36
CA GLY A 292 -9.25 -1.86 -19.36
C GLY A 292 -7.82 -1.70 -18.82
N VAL A 293 -7.62 -1.61 -17.51
CA VAL A 293 -6.27 -1.68 -16.90
C VAL A 293 -5.56 -2.98 -17.30
N GLU A 294 -4.33 -2.83 -17.80
CA GLU A 294 -3.53 -3.97 -18.25
C GLU A 294 -2.94 -4.76 -17.08
N SER A 295 -2.64 -6.04 -17.32
CA SER A 295 -2.22 -6.93 -16.23
C SER A 295 -0.81 -6.64 -15.70
N ASN A 296 -0.03 -5.81 -16.41
CA ASN A 296 1.23 -5.25 -15.94
C ASN A 296 1.07 -3.97 -15.09
N ALA A 297 -0.15 -3.45 -14.93
CA ALA A 297 -0.50 -2.28 -14.12
C ALA A 297 -1.29 -2.66 -12.84
N LEU A 298 -1.06 -3.86 -12.32
CA LEU A 298 -1.72 -4.45 -11.14
C LEU A 298 -0.75 -4.64 -9.96
N THR A 299 -1.27 -5.05 -8.79
CA THR A 299 -0.52 -5.06 -7.52
C THR A 299 0.81 -5.84 -7.56
N ARG A 300 0.88 -6.91 -8.37
CA ARG A 300 2.09 -7.73 -8.57
C ARG A 300 3.25 -6.94 -9.19
N SER A 301 2.95 -5.96 -10.05
CA SER A 301 3.94 -5.08 -10.69
C SER A 301 4.44 -3.94 -9.81
N VAL A 302 3.84 -3.73 -8.63
CA VAL A 302 4.28 -2.67 -7.72
C VAL A 302 5.65 -3.04 -7.14
N SER A 303 6.69 -2.36 -7.63
CA SER A 303 8.05 -2.45 -7.12
C SER A 303 8.16 -2.00 -5.66
N ILE A 304 9.14 -2.56 -4.95
CA ILE A 304 9.41 -2.22 -3.56
C ILE A 304 10.34 -1.01 -3.46
N THR A 305 9.96 -0.01 -2.64
CA THR A 305 10.74 1.22 -2.44
C THR A 305 11.64 1.15 -1.20
N ASP A 306 12.71 1.95 -1.18
CA ASP A 306 13.57 2.12 0.00
C ASP A 306 12.79 2.54 1.25
N ASN A 307 11.76 3.38 1.10
CA ASN A 307 10.93 3.82 2.22
C ASN A 307 10.08 2.65 2.77
N ALA A 308 9.56 1.77 1.91
CA ALA A 308 8.86 0.56 2.34
C ALA A 308 9.79 -0.36 3.15
N LEU A 309 11.03 -0.56 2.69
CA LEU A 309 12.03 -1.38 3.39
C LEU A 309 12.43 -0.77 4.73
N LYS A 310 12.74 0.54 4.78
CA LYS A 310 13.07 1.26 6.02
C LYS A 310 11.93 1.21 7.04
N GLN A 311 10.68 1.43 6.61
CA GLN A 311 9.50 1.34 7.47
C GLN A 311 9.30 -0.09 8.01
N THR A 312 9.51 -1.11 7.17
CA THR A 312 9.41 -2.53 7.57
C THR A 312 10.48 -2.89 8.60
N LEU A 313 11.74 -2.50 8.37
CA LEU A 313 12.84 -2.79 9.28
C LEU A 313 12.68 -2.06 10.63
N ALA A 314 12.21 -0.81 10.62
CA ALA A 314 11.91 -0.08 11.86
C ALA A 314 10.77 -0.75 12.67
N ALA A 315 9.78 -1.35 11.99
CA ALA A 315 8.73 -2.12 12.62
C ALA A 315 9.21 -3.48 13.17
N ILE A 316 10.14 -4.17 12.49
CA ILE A 316 10.79 -5.39 13.00
C ILE A 316 11.67 -5.05 14.22
N ALA A 317 12.39 -3.94 14.20
CA ALA A 317 13.14 -3.44 15.36
C ALA A 317 12.21 -3.14 16.54
N ALA A 318 11.03 -2.55 16.30
CA ALA A 318 10.03 -2.31 17.32
C ALA A 318 9.47 -3.61 17.92
N ALA A 319 9.19 -4.63 17.11
CA ALA A 319 8.81 -5.97 17.58
C ALA A 319 9.92 -6.61 18.45
N SER A 320 11.19 -6.48 18.01
CA SER A 320 12.37 -7.06 18.67
C SER A 320 12.63 -6.54 20.10
N VAL A 321 12.01 -5.42 20.50
CA VAL A 321 12.09 -4.88 21.88
C VAL A 321 11.26 -5.69 22.89
N VAL A 322 10.19 -6.35 22.44
CA VAL A 322 9.36 -7.22 23.30
C VAL A 322 9.59 -8.70 23.03
N ASP A 323 10.11 -9.06 21.86
CA ASP A 323 10.18 -10.43 21.37
C ASP A 323 11.51 -10.71 20.64
N GLN A 324 12.37 -11.52 21.25
CA GLN A 324 13.67 -11.90 20.69
C GLN A 324 13.62 -13.29 20.03
N GLY A 325 12.43 -13.74 19.61
CA GLY A 325 12.24 -14.97 18.85
C GLY A 325 13.04 -14.98 17.54
N ALA A 326 13.62 -16.13 17.21
CA ALA A 326 14.48 -16.29 16.03
C ALA A 326 13.76 -15.97 14.70
N GLU A 327 12.43 -16.10 14.65
CA GLU A 327 11.62 -15.73 13.49
C GLU A 327 11.62 -14.22 13.23
N VAL A 328 11.39 -13.39 14.26
CA VAL A 328 11.43 -11.92 14.17
C VAL A 328 12.84 -11.42 13.82
N VAL A 329 13.85 -11.99 14.48
CA VAL A 329 15.26 -11.63 14.24
C VAL A 329 15.72 -12.03 12.84
N GLY A 330 15.36 -13.22 12.37
CA GLY A 330 15.65 -13.69 11.01
C GLY A 330 14.96 -12.84 9.94
N LEU A 331 13.74 -12.36 10.21
CA LEU A 331 12.97 -11.52 9.30
C LEU A 331 13.67 -10.17 9.01
N ALA A 332 14.38 -9.59 9.98
CA ALA A 332 15.21 -8.40 9.76
C ALA A 332 16.31 -8.65 8.72
N ALA A 333 17.01 -9.78 8.82
CA ALA A 333 18.06 -10.15 7.87
C ALA A 333 17.51 -10.40 6.46
N VAL A 334 16.36 -11.06 6.34
CA VAL A 334 15.69 -11.28 5.05
C VAL A 334 15.27 -9.96 4.40
N VAL A 335 14.62 -9.06 5.14
CA VAL A 335 14.19 -7.76 4.60
C VAL A 335 15.38 -6.88 4.22
N THR A 336 16.50 -6.96 4.96
CA THR A 336 17.75 -6.26 4.62
C THR A 336 18.38 -6.76 3.31
N GLY A 337 18.10 -8.01 2.91
CA GLY A 337 18.53 -8.56 1.62
C GLY A 337 17.69 -8.12 0.41
N ILE A 338 16.54 -7.46 0.62
CA ILE A 338 15.68 -6.95 -0.46
C ILE A 338 16.29 -5.66 -1.02
N ARG A 339 16.38 -5.57 -2.35
CA ARG A 339 16.81 -4.36 -3.05
C ARG A 339 15.62 -3.48 -3.42
N SER A 340 15.80 -2.17 -3.35
CA SER A 340 14.88 -1.18 -3.92
C SER A 340 14.68 -1.44 -5.42
N GLY A 341 13.47 -1.22 -5.92
CA GLY A 341 13.03 -1.54 -7.28
C GLY A 341 12.63 -3.01 -7.49
N ALA A 342 12.95 -3.94 -6.59
CA ALA A 342 12.62 -5.37 -6.75
C ALA A 342 11.11 -5.59 -6.93
N SER A 343 10.73 -6.59 -7.75
CA SER A 343 9.32 -6.92 -7.91
C SER A 343 8.78 -7.64 -6.69
N SER A 344 7.50 -7.45 -6.40
CA SER A 344 6.85 -8.19 -5.31
C SER A 344 6.82 -9.71 -5.53
N THR A 345 6.99 -10.17 -6.78
CA THR A 345 7.10 -11.60 -7.13
C THR A 345 8.46 -12.17 -6.71
N ASP A 346 9.56 -11.43 -6.91
CA ASP A 346 10.89 -11.83 -6.42
C ASP A 346 10.88 -11.88 -4.89
N VAL A 347 10.31 -10.86 -4.25
CA VAL A 347 10.21 -10.75 -2.79
C VAL A 347 9.38 -11.89 -2.19
N ALA A 348 8.30 -12.34 -2.84
CA ALA A 348 7.51 -13.49 -2.40
C ALA A 348 8.29 -14.83 -2.34
N THR A 349 9.45 -14.93 -3.00
CA THR A 349 10.32 -16.12 -2.92
C THR A 349 11.13 -16.19 -1.62
N ILE A 350 11.39 -15.05 -0.99
CA ILE A 350 12.20 -14.91 0.24
C ILE A 350 11.37 -14.46 1.45
N LEU A 351 10.23 -13.81 1.24
CA LEU A 351 9.15 -13.57 2.21
C LEU A 351 7.91 -14.40 1.82
N PRO A 352 7.81 -15.68 2.21
CA PRO A 352 6.60 -16.47 2.06
C PRO A 352 5.36 -15.82 2.70
N ALA A 353 4.16 -16.17 2.22
CA ALA A 353 2.89 -15.60 2.68
C ALA A 353 2.61 -15.71 4.19
N GLU A 354 3.29 -16.62 4.90
CA GLU A 354 3.16 -16.80 6.35
C GLU A 354 4.31 -16.16 7.17
N SER A 355 5.26 -15.44 6.54
CA SER A 355 6.32 -14.69 7.26
C SER A 355 5.75 -13.65 8.24
N SER A 356 4.50 -13.22 8.05
CA SER A 356 3.81 -12.28 8.95
C SER A 356 3.39 -12.90 10.30
N ARG A 357 3.46 -14.24 10.44
CA ARG A 357 3.24 -14.93 11.73
C ARG A 357 4.35 -14.70 12.75
N ALA A 358 5.56 -14.36 12.31
CA ALA A 358 6.68 -14.05 13.20
C ALA A 358 6.30 -12.99 14.26
N PHE A 359 5.43 -12.05 13.90
CA PHE A 359 4.95 -10.99 14.78
C PHE A 359 3.87 -11.43 15.78
N ASP A 360 3.25 -12.61 15.69
CA ASP A 360 2.06 -12.91 16.49
C ASP A 360 2.35 -13.00 18.00
N ASN A 361 3.52 -13.52 18.40
CA ASN A 361 4.00 -13.47 19.77
C ASN A 361 4.31 -12.02 20.20
N SER A 362 5.00 -11.26 19.36
CA SER A 362 5.31 -9.84 19.60
C SER A 362 4.05 -9.00 19.81
N LEU A 363 3.00 -9.26 19.01
CA LEU A 363 1.70 -8.61 19.06
C LEU A 363 0.88 -9.00 20.29
N GLN A 364 1.03 -10.23 20.81
CA GLN A 364 0.50 -10.60 22.12
C GLN A 364 1.23 -9.81 23.22
N LEU A 365 2.56 -9.86 23.26
CA LEU A 365 3.39 -9.28 24.31
C LEU A 365 3.24 -7.76 24.42
N VAL A 366 3.30 -7.03 23.29
CA VAL A 366 3.26 -5.56 23.28
C VAL A 366 1.97 -4.99 23.90
N THR A 367 0.82 -5.64 23.72
CA THR A 367 -0.45 -5.16 24.31
C THR A 367 -0.39 -5.10 25.84
N THR A 368 0.29 -6.07 26.47
CA THR A 368 0.46 -6.19 27.92
C THR A 368 1.77 -5.60 28.47
N ALA A 369 2.68 -5.14 27.61
CA ALA A 369 4.04 -4.74 28.00
C ALA A 369 4.07 -3.57 29.00
N SER A 370 5.09 -3.53 29.87
CA SER A 370 5.30 -2.43 30.83
C SER A 370 5.55 -1.08 30.13
N GLN A 371 5.32 0.05 30.80
CA GLN A 371 5.50 1.36 30.17
C GLN A 371 6.93 1.56 29.64
N GLY A 372 7.96 1.16 30.39
CA GLY A 372 9.34 1.21 29.92
C GLY A 372 9.69 0.23 28.77
N GLN A 373 8.84 -0.75 28.47
CA GLN A 373 8.92 -1.51 27.21
C GLN A 373 8.21 -0.76 26.09
N ILE A 374 7.00 -0.24 26.32
CA ILE A 374 6.24 0.58 25.36
C ILE A 374 7.08 1.76 24.86
N ASP A 375 7.71 2.50 25.77
CA ASP A 375 8.56 3.65 25.43
C ASP A 375 9.74 3.22 24.51
N ARG A 376 10.33 2.04 24.76
CA ARG A 376 11.41 1.49 23.93
C ARG A 376 10.93 0.94 22.58
N VAL A 377 9.74 0.32 22.50
CA VAL A 377 9.11 -0.09 21.22
C VAL A 377 8.86 1.15 20.35
N ASN A 378 8.43 2.23 20.99
CA ASN A 378 8.15 3.49 20.31
C ASN A 378 9.42 4.22 19.84
N THR A 379 10.46 4.31 20.67
CA THR A 379 11.78 4.84 20.24
C THR A 379 12.64 3.80 19.49
N ALA A 380 12.10 2.63 19.15
CA ALA A 380 12.82 1.66 18.33
C ALA A 380 12.90 2.16 16.89
N GLU A 381 14.12 2.45 16.48
CA GLU A 381 14.47 2.71 15.09
C GLU A 381 15.32 1.54 14.61
N ASN A 382 15.37 1.30 13.30
CA ASN A 382 16.34 0.35 12.76
C ASN A 382 17.73 0.97 12.84
N VAL A 383 18.39 0.82 14.00
CA VAL A 383 19.82 0.98 14.12
C VAL A 383 20.45 -0.21 13.38
N VAL A 384 20.50 -0.09 12.06
CA VAL A 384 21.62 -0.65 11.29
C VAL A 384 22.83 -0.03 11.95
N THR A 385 23.55 -0.83 12.74
CA THR A 385 24.89 -0.44 13.11
C THR A 385 25.66 -0.28 11.80
N ASP A 386 26.24 0.89 11.58
CA ASP A 386 27.52 0.99 10.88
C ASP A 386 28.56 0.22 11.72
N ALA A 387 28.43 -1.11 11.75
CA ALA A 387 29.59 -1.97 11.73
C ALA A 387 30.30 -1.56 10.44
N PRO A 388 31.49 -0.92 10.53
CA PRO A 388 32.16 -0.44 9.33
C PRO A 388 32.30 -1.62 8.37
N ALA A 389 32.07 -1.36 7.09
CA ALA A 389 32.39 -2.34 6.05
C ALA A 389 33.82 -2.84 6.32
N PRO A 390 34.08 -4.17 6.33
CA PRO A 390 35.41 -4.68 6.58
C PRO A 390 36.37 -3.96 5.64
N GLU A 391 37.37 -3.27 6.19
CA GLU A 391 38.24 -2.40 5.40
C GLU A 391 38.86 -3.24 4.28
N GLU A 392 38.42 -2.99 3.04
CA GLU A 392 38.98 -3.63 1.87
C GLU A 392 40.46 -3.21 1.84
N PRO A 393 41.41 -4.16 2.00
CA PRO A 393 42.78 -3.82 2.32
C PRO A 393 43.36 -2.96 1.21
N ALA A 394 43.76 -1.73 1.57
CA ALA A 394 44.14 -0.70 0.61
C ALA A 394 45.14 -1.26 -0.42
N PRO A 395 44.92 -1.02 -1.74
CA PRO A 395 45.75 -1.60 -2.78
C PRO A 395 47.24 -1.36 -2.53
N GLN A 396 47.97 -2.44 -2.26
CA GLN A 396 49.41 -2.38 -2.11
C GLN A 396 50.02 -2.13 -3.49
N GLU A 397 50.80 -1.06 -3.63
CA GLU A 397 51.63 -0.89 -4.83
C GLU A 397 52.56 -2.11 -4.96
N PRO A 398 52.61 -2.78 -6.13
CA PRO A 398 53.51 -3.90 -6.32
C PRO A 398 54.95 -3.41 -6.24
N ALA A 399 55.74 -4.03 -5.36
CA ALA A 399 57.18 -3.76 -5.30
C ALA A 399 57.85 -4.12 -6.66
N PRO A 400 58.86 -3.36 -7.11
CA PRO A 400 59.51 -3.63 -8.39
C PRO A 400 60.28 -4.96 -8.34
N GLU A 401 59.89 -5.91 -9.18
CA GLU A 401 60.61 -7.18 -9.32
C GLU A 401 61.94 -7.00 -10.06
N GLU A 402 62.98 -7.69 -9.59
CA GLU A 402 64.32 -7.68 -10.16
C GLU A 402 64.39 -8.67 -11.36
N PRO A 403 64.96 -8.28 -12.52
CA PRO A 403 64.83 -9.06 -13.74
C PRO A 403 65.67 -10.36 -13.72
N ALA A 404 65.00 -11.50 -13.91
CA ALA A 404 65.67 -12.79 -14.09
C ALA A 404 66.42 -12.88 -15.45
N PRO A 405 67.47 -13.72 -15.57
CA PRO A 405 68.27 -13.81 -16.79
C PRO A 405 67.51 -14.37 -18.00
N GLN A 406 67.90 -13.91 -19.20
CA GLN A 406 67.38 -14.42 -20.47
C GLN A 406 68.16 -15.66 -20.93
N GLU A 407 67.46 -16.78 -21.17
CA GLU A 407 67.96 -17.85 -22.06
C GLU A 407 67.64 -17.53 -23.53
N PRO A 408 68.44 -18.02 -24.49
CA PRO A 408 68.31 -17.64 -25.90
C PRO A 408 67.12 -18.31 -26.60
N ALA A 409 66.50 -17.58 -27.53
CA ALA A 409 65.37 -18.07 -28.31
C ALA A 409 65.78 -19.19 -29.29
N PRO A 410 65.04 -20.31 -29.35
CA PRO A 410 65.03 -21.21 -30.51
C PRO A 410 64.40 -20.53 -31.73
N GLU A 411 64.84 -20.91 -32.94
CA GLU A 411 64.31 -20.34 -34.19
C GLU A 411 62.88 -20.84 -34.49
N GLU A 412 62.06 -19.96 -35.09
CA GLU A 412 60.67 -20.20 -35.43
C GLU A 412 60.54 -20.96 -36.78
N PRO A 413 60.04 -22.20 -36.82
CA PRO A 413 59.67 -22.85 -38.08
C PRO A 413 58.32 -22.31 -38.58
N ALA A 414 58.17 -22.18 -39.90
CA ALA A 414 56.93 -21.75 -40.51
C ALA A 414 55.76 -22.74 -40.22
N PRO A 415 54.50 -22.27 -40.14
CA PRO A 415 53.38 -23.10 -39.72
C PRO A 415 52.97 -24.13 -40.78
N GLU A 416 53.01 -25.42 -40.41
CA GLU A 416 52.26 -26.48 -41.08
C GLU A 416 50.86 -26.61 -40.45
N GLU A 417 49.82 -26.87 -41.24
CA GLU A 417 48.43 -26.99 -40.76
C GLU A 417 48.24 -28.26 -39.89
N PRO A 418 47.85 -28.14 -38.60
CA PRO A 418 47.49 -29.30 -37.79
C PRO A 418 46.10 -29.81 -38.17
N ALA A 419 45.98 -31.11 -38.43
CA ALA A 419 44.70 -31.73 -38.75
C ALA A 419 43.68 -31.64 -37.60
N THR A 420 42.39 -31.59 -37.95
CA THR A 420 41.28 -31.51 -37.00
C THR A 420 41.29 -32.66 -35.98
N GLN A 421 41.49 -32.34 -34.70
CA GLN A 421 41.13 -33.21 -33.58
C GLN A 421 40.07 -32.51 -32.73
N ASP A 422 38.96 -33.21 -32.49
CA ASP A 422 37.79 -32.70 -31.78
C ASP A 422 38.11 -32.59 -30.28
N PRO A 423 37.98 -31.41 -29.64
CA PRO A 423 38.35 -31.24 -28.24
C PRO A 423 37.42 -32.05 -27.34
N ALA A 424 37.98 -33.01 -26.60
CA ALA A 424 37.23 -33.83 -25.66
C ALA A 424 36.48 -32.94 -24.65
N PRO A 425 35.16 -33.17 -24.45
CA PRO A 425 34.35 -32.26 -23.64
C PRO A 425 34.79 -32.26 -22.18
N LEU A 426 34.88 -31.06 -21.60
CA LEU A 426 35.15 -30.86 -20.18
C LEU A 426 34.13 -31.65 -19.33
N PRO A 427 34.55 -32.27 -18.20
CA PRO A 427 33.65 -33.03 -17.35
C PRO A 427 32.61 -32.11 -16.73
N THR A 428 31.38 -32.16 -17.23
CA THR A 428 30.25 -31.48 -16.60
C THR A 428 29.90 -32.20 -15.30
N SER A 429 29.91 -31.47 -14.19
CA SER A 429 29.47 -31.96 -12.89
C SER A 429 27.99 -32.29 -12.95
N SER A 430 27.69 -33.59 -13.11
CA SER A 430 26.35 -34.13 -13.19
C SER A 430 25.86 -34.52 -11.79
N GLY A 431 24.72 -33.94 -11.41
CA GLY A 431 24.03 -34.20 -10.16
C GLY A 431 22.61 -34.72 -10.40
N SER A 432 21.78 -34.62 -9.36
CA SER A 432 20.38 -35.03 -9.40
C SER A 432 19.48 -34.13 -8.56
N PHE A 433 18.19 -34.12 -8.85
CA PHE A 433 17.18 -33.50 -7.97
C PHE A 433 15.93 -34.38 -7.86
N THR A 434 15.29 -34.35 -6.68
CA THR A 434 14.06 -35.12 -6.42
C THR A 434 12.84 -34.22 -6.27
N LEU A 435 11.75 -34.60 -6.92
CA LEU A 435 10.43 -34.00 -6.87
C LEU A 435 9.53 -34.83 -5.96
N GLN A 436 8.61 -34.17 -5.27
CA GLN A 436 7.51 -34.81 -4.54
C GLN A 436 6.22 -34.06 -4.88
N TRP A 437 5.11 -34.78 -5.01
CA TRP A 437 3.80 -34.22 -5.37
C TRP A 437 2.66 -35.05 -4.80
N THR A 438 1.47 -34.47 -4.73
CA THR A 438 0.22 -35.21 -4.51
C THR A 438 -0.48 -35.40 -5.84
N ALA A 439 -1.04 -36.59 -6.08
CA ALA A 439 -1.79 -36.89 -7.30
C ALA A 439 -3.11 -36.08 -7.37
N PRO A 440 -3.55 -35.62 -8.55
CA PRO A 440 -4.84 -34.95 -8.71
C PRO A 440 -6.01 -35.92 -8.48
N VAL A 441 -7.05 -35.43 -7.80
CA VAL A 441 -8.29 -36.18 -7.50
C VAL A 441 -9.47 -35.82 -8.43
N ALA A 442 -9.26 -34.86 -9.32
CA ALA A 442 -10.24 -34.38 -10.29
C ALA A 442 -9.55 -33.87 -11.57
N ARG A 443 -10.32 -33.80 -12.65
CA ARG A 443 -9.95 -33.27 -13.96
C ARG A 443 -10.17 -31.75 -14.01
N ALA A 444 -9.70 -31.10 -15.08
CA ALA A 444 -9.81 -29.65 -15.26
C ALA A 444 -11.26 -29.14 -15.41
N ASP A 445 -12.21 -30.03 -15.72
CA ASP A 445 -13.66 -29.75 -15.75
C ASP A 445 -14.37 -30.03 -14.41
N GLY A 446 -13.62 -30.43 -13.38
CA GLY A 446 -14.14 -30.80 -12.05
C GLY A 446 -14.67 -32.23 -11.92
N SER A 447 -14.65 -33.05 -12.99
CA SER A 447 -15.06 -34.45 -12.90
C SER A 447 -14.02 -35.31 -12.14
N PRO A 448 -14.41 -36.36 -11.39
CA PRO A 448 -13.48 -37.15 -10.57
C PRO A 448 -12.37 -37.84 -11.36
N LEU A 449 -11.22 -38.02 -10.71
CA LEU A 449 -10.06 -38.74 -11.24
C LEU A 449 -9.46 -39.62 -10.13
N SER A 450 -9.41 -40.93 -10.34
CA SER A 450 -8.73 -41.86 -9.41
C SER A 450 -7.30 -42.14 -9.84
N LEU A 451 -6.48 -42.69 -8.93
CA LEU A 451 -5.11 -43.10 -9.23
C LEU A 451 -5.02 -44.22 -10.30
N ALA A 452 -6.12 -44.94 -10.56
CA ALA A 452 -6.21 -45.95 -11.61
C ALA A 452 -6.59 -45.37 -12.98
N ASP A 453 -7.10 -44.13 -13.01
CA ASP A 453 -7.39 -43.40 -14.25
C ASP A 453 -6.16 -42.65 -14.78
N ILE A 454 -5.05 -42.61 -14.02
CA ILE A 454 -3.80 -41.92 -14.39
C ILE A 454 -2.81 -42.93 -14.97
N ASP A 455 -2.44 -42.74 -16.24
CA ASP A 455 -1.42 -43.56 -16.92
C ASP A 455 0.00 -43.09 -16.59
N ARG A 456 0.26 -41.77 -16.64
CA ARG A 456 1.59 -41.20 -16.33
C ARG A 456 1.56 -39.75 -15.89
N TYR A 457 2.67 -39.32 -15.30
CA TYR A 457 3.05 -37.91 -15.20
C TYR A 457 4.14 -37.58 -16.22
N TRP A 458 4.09 -36.40 -16.86
CA TRP A 458 5.25 -35.81 -17.54
C TRP A 458 5.89 -34.76 -16.65
N ILE A 459 7.19 -34.91 -16.38
CA ILE A 459 8.01 -33.92 -15.68
C ILE A 459 8.84 -33.20 -16.74
N TYR A 460 8.52 -31.93 -16.97
CA TYR A 460 9.21 -31.01 -17.88
C TYR A 460 10.25 -30.21 -17.10
N TYR A 461 11.47 -30.03 -17.64
CA TYR A 461 12.49 -29.22 -16.99
C TYR A 461 13.42 -28.48 -17.96
N GLY A 462 13.98 -27.36 -17.49
CA GLY A 462 14.88 -26.49 -18.26
C GLY A 462 15.56 -25.44 -17.37
N THR A 463 16.48 -24.66 -17.93
CA THR A 463 17.24 -23.62 -17.22
C THR A 463 16.52 -22.28 -17.10
N SER A 464 15.32 -22.14 -17.68
CA SER A 464 14.47 -20.94 -17.59
C SER A 464 13.00 -21.31 -17.41
N ALA A 465 12.24 -20.50 -16.67
CA ALA A 465 10.80 -20.69 -16.51
C ALA A 465 10.07 -20.70 -17.86
N GLY A 466 9.09 -21.59 -18.03
CA GLY A 466 8.32 -21.75 -19.27
C GLY A 466 9.06 -22.43 -20.43
N ASN A 467 10.40 -22.36 -20.49
CA ASN A 467 11.22 -22.97 -21.54
C ASN A 467 11.85 -24.29 -21.06
N TYR A 468 11.06 -25.36 -21.14
CA TYR A 468 11.46 -26.71 -20.74
C TYR A 468 12.02 -27.49 -21.94
N THR A 469 13.34 -27.51 -22.07
CA THR A 469 14.06 -28.20 -23.14
C THR A 469 14.11 -29.72 -22.96
N ASN A 470 13.83 -30.23 -21.76
CA ASN A 470 13.86 -31.65 -21.41
C ASN A 470 12.54 -32.12 -20.79
N LYS A 471 12.26 -33.43 -20.87
CA LYS A 471 11.18 -34.08 -20.11
C LYS A 471 11.44 -35.56 -19.83
N ILE A 472 10.88 -36.07 -18.73
CA ILE A 472 10.79 -37.52 -18.43
C ILE A 472 9.34 -37.92 -18.14
N SER A 473 9.01 -39.20 -18.32
CA SER A 473 7.69 -39.78 -17.99
C SER A 473 7.75 -40.69 -16.76
N VAL A 474 6.82 -40.54 -15.83
CA VAL A 474 6.63 -41.42 -14.67
C VAL A 474 5.35 -42.23 -14.89
N THR A 475 5.47 -43.43 -15.43
CA THR A 475 4.35 -44.32 -15.83
C THR A 475 3.79 -45.12 -14.65
N ASN A 476 3.39 -44.42 -13.60
CA ASN A 476 2.74 -44.96 -12.42
C ASN A 476 1.84 -43.86 -11.83
N GLY A 477 0.52 -43.97 -12.04
CA GLY A 477 -0.46 -42.99 -11.54
C GLY A 477 -0.55 -42.88 -10.02
N SER A 478 0.02 -43.83 -9.26
CA SER A 478 0.14 -43.77 -7.79
C SER A 478 1.49 -43.21 -7.31
N ALA A 479 2.39 -42.81 -8.21
CA ALA A 479 3.66 -42.19 -7.83
C ALA A 479 3.43 -40.81 -7.20
N GLN A 480 4.19 -40.52 -6.14
CA GLN A 480 4.23 -39.22 -5.44
C GLN A 480 5.64 -38.61 -5.41
N THR A 481 6.61 -39.25 -6.06
CA THR A 481 8.02 -38.85 -6.07
C THR A 481 8.73 -39.36 -7.32
N ALA A 482 9.72 -38.61 -7.81
CA ALA A 482 10.64 -39.02 -8.86
C ALA A 482 11.94 -38.21 -8.80
N THR A 483 13.05 -38.83 -9.21
CA THR A 483 14.36 -38.21 -9.27
C THR A 483 14.76 -37.99 -10.73
N VAL A 484 15.22 -36.78 -11.05
CA VAL A 484 15.89 -36.46 -12.31
C VAL A 484 17.40 -36.52 -12.06
N SER A 485 18.09 -37.41 -12.75
CA SER A 485 19.53 -37.66 -12.59
C SER A 485 20.30 -37.34 -13.87
N ASN A 486 21.64 -37.29 -13.78
CA ASN A 486 22.55 -37.00 -14.89
C ASN A 486 22.33 -35.61 -15.51
N VAL A 487 21.84 -34.65 -14.71
CA VAL A 487 21.67 -33.25 -15.09
C VAL A 487 22.84 -32.41 -14.57
N PRO A 488 23.37 -31.44 -15.34
CA PRO A 488 24.35 -30.49 -14.82
C PRO A 488 23.91 -29.87 -13.48
N THR A 489 24.84 -29.77 -12.54
CA THR A 489 24.66 -29.09 -11.25
C THR A 489 24.27 -27.62 -11.44
N GLY A 490 23.27 -27.15 -10.69
CA GLY A 490 22.70 -25.81 -10.86
C GLY A 490 21.18 -25.76 -10.62
N SER A 491 20.55 -24.63 -10.97
CA SER A 491 19.11 -24.42 -10.77
C SER A 491 18.30 -24.79 -12.02
N TRP A 492 17.28 -25.62 -11.84
CA TRP A 492 16.36 -26.10 -12.85
C TRP A 492 14.93 -25.66 -12.55
N TYR A 493 14.26 -25.10 -13.54
CA TYR A 493 12.82 -24.87 -13.51
C TYR A 493 12.11 -26.13 -13.97
N VAL A 494 11.16 -26.60 -13.16
CA VAL A 494 10.46 -27.87 -13.37
C VAL A 494 8.96 -27.64 -13.31
N ALA A 495 8.21 -28.22 -14.26
CA ALA A 495 6.74 -28.24 -14.23
C ALA A 495 6.24 -29.65 -14.57
N MET A 496 5.05 -30.02 -14.11
CA MET A 496 4.49 -31.36 -14.28
C MET A 496 3.10 -31.31 -14.92
N SER A 497 2.76 -32.31 -15.73
CA SER A 497 1.38 -32.58 -16.17
C SER A 497 0.99 -34.01 -15.83
N THR A 498 -0.31 -34.29 -15.80
CA THR A 498 -0.88 -35.63 -15.60
C THR A 498 -1.54 -36.07 -16.90
N VAL A 499 -1.35 -37.32 -17.31
CA VAL A 499 -2.01 -37.94 -18.47
C VAL A 499 -2.88 -39.09 -17.98
N ASP A 500 -4.13 -39.14 -18.44
CA ASP A 500 -5.06 -40.21 -18.11
C ASP A 500 -4.91 -41.44 -19.01
N THR A 501 -5.63 -42.52 -18.69
CA THR A 501 -5.69 -43.75 -19.50
C THR A 501 -6.40 -43.57 -20.86
N GLY A 502 -7.03 -42.42 -21.11
CA GLY A 502 -7.57 -42.01 -22.41
C GLY A 502 -6.60 -41.21 -23.28
N GLY A 503 -5.41 -40.84 -22.76
CA GLY A 503 -4.41 -40.02 -23.45
C GLY A 503 -4.63 -38.51 -23.34
N LEU A 504 -5.53 -38.04 -22.48
CA LEU A 504 -5.75 -36.62 -22.19
C LEU A 504 -4.70 -36.10 -21.21
N GLU A 505 -3.83 -35.21 -21.67
CA GLU A 505 -2.81 -34.52 -20.85
C GLU A 505 -3.37 -33.22 -20.25
N SER A 506 -3.11 -32.99 -18.96
CA SER A 506 -3.48 -31.75 -18.26
C SER A 506 -2.63 -30.56 -18.73
N SER A 507 -3.10 -29.34 -18.46
CA SER A 507 -2.20 -28.19 -18.40
C SER A 507 -1.01 -28.48 -17.46
N ARG A 508 0.16 -27.90 -17.75
CA ARG A 508 1.33 -27.99 -16.87
C ARG A 508 1.05 -27.23 -15.57
N SER A 509 1.62 -27.71 -14.47
CA SER A 509 1.67 -27.03 -13.19
C SER A 509 2.40 -25.68 -13.28
N ALA A 510 2.26 -24.86 -12.24
CA ALA A 510 3.24 -23.81 -11.96
C ALA A 510 4.67 -24.41 -11.91
N ALA A 511 5.66 -23.59 -12.26
CA ALA A 511 7.06 -23.98 -12.20
C ALA A 511 7.56 -24.00 -10.76
N VAL A 512 8.29 -25.05 -10.37
CA VAL A 512 9.10 -25.09 -9.14
C VAL A 512 10.58 -25.04 -9.50
N VAL A 513 11.40 -24.40 -8.69
CA VAL A 513 12.86 -24.45 -8.84
C VAL A 513 13.41 -25.63 -8.05
N LYS A 514 14.33 -26.38 -8.67
CA LYS A 514 15.08 -27.48 -8.04
C LYS A 514 16.56 -27.27 -8.30
N VAL A 515 17.39 -27.44 -7.27
CA VAL A 515 18.84 -27.44 -7.41
C VAL A 515 19.30 -28.88 -7.60
N SER A 516 20.06 -29.15 -8.66
CA SER A 516 20.79 -30.40 -8.83
C SER A 516 22.12 -30.34 -8.06
N GLN A 517 22.36 -31.38 -7.27
CA GLN A 517 23.59 -31.62 -6.50
C GLN A 517 24.09 -33.04 -6.75
#